data_AF-A0A8D8D5H5-F1
#
_entry.id   AF-A0A8D8D5H5-F1
#
_cell.length_a   1.000
_cell.length_b   1.000
_cell.length_c   1.000
_cell.angle_alpha   90.00
_cell.angle_beta   90.00
_cell.angle_gamma   90.00
#
_symmetry.space_group_name_H-M   'P 1'
#
loop_
_entity.id
_entity.type
_entity.pdbx_description
1 polymer ?
#
loop_
_entity_poly.entity_id
_entity_poly.type
_entity_poly.pdbx_seq_one_letter_code
_entity_poly.pdbx_strand_id
1 'polypeptide(L)'
;GSESYTEGGAADQAAQAESYTLAVFGTTRRGFQMLLHDGHRFVRERQKAATTNWKCALHSKMRCKGRAVTREVDGHHFVRITCRQHTHPPTGYEGIRSKNGEK
;
A
#
# COMPACT_ATOMS: atom_id res chain seq x y z
N GLY A 1 -17.92 -26.41 -28.11
CA GLY A 1 -17.42 -25.18 -27.47
C GLY A 1 -18.31 -24.92 -26.29
N SER A 2 -17.76 -24.99 -25.09
CA SER A 2 -18.49 -24.78 -23.85
C SER A 2 -17.90 -23.57 -23.15
N GLU A 3 -18.79 -22.66 -22.81
CA GLU A 3 -18.55 -21.26 -22.51
C GLU A 3 -18.02 -21.04 -21.08
N SER A 4 -17.26 -19.95 -20.96
CA SER A 4 -16.47 -19.57 -19.79
C SER A 4 -17.34 -19.07 -18.64
N TYR A 5 -17.07 -19.56 -17.44
CA TYR A 5 -17.59 -18.99 -16.20
C TYR A 5 -16.82 -17.70 -15.88
N THR A 6 -17.45 -16.54 -16.07
CA THR A 6 -17.00 -15.28 -15.47
C THR A 6 -17.68 -15.10 -14.13
N GLU A 7 -17.19 -15.80 -13.10
CA GLU A 7 -17.66 -15.58 -11.74
C GLU A 7 -17.06 -14.30 -11.18
N GLY A 8 -17.94 -13.31 -11.00
CA GLY A 8 -17.64 -12.01 -10.43
C GLY A 8 -17.11 -12.14 -9.00
N GLY A 9 -15.85 -11.77 -8.81
CA GLY A 9 -15.28 -11.47 -7.50
C GLY A 9 -15.66 -10.06 -7.07
N ALA A 10 -16.89 -9.88 -6.58
CA ALA A 10 -17.26 -8.72 -5.78
C ALA A 10 -16.26 -8.60 -4.64
N ALA A 11 -15.39 -7.60 -4.76
CA ALA A 11 -14.29 -7.38 -3.85
C ALA A 11 -14.83 -7.02 -2.46
N ASP A 12 -14.74 -7.99 -1.53
CA ASP A 12 -14.33 -7.79 -0.14
C ASP A 12 -14.87 -6.49 0.47
N GLN A 13 -16.21 -6.39 0.55
CA GLN A 13 -16.87 -5.48 1.46
C GLN A 13 -17.09 -6.25 2.77
N ALA A 14 -16.77 -5.61 3.89
CA ALA A 14 -16.89 -6.11 5.26
C ALA A 14 -15.75 -7.03 5.74
N ALA A 15 -14.67 -6.40 6.22
CA ALA A 15 -14.05 -6.86 7.46
C ALA A 15 -13.31 -5.70 8.16
N GLN A 16 -13.94 -5.25 9.24
CA GLN A 16 -13.36 -4.61 10.42
C GLN A 16 -13.08 -3.10 10.31
N ALA A 17 -13.85 -2.35 11.11
CA ALA A 17 -13.56 -1.02 11.62
C ALA A 17 -12.31 -1.02 12.53
N GLU A 18 -11.23 -1.64 12.09
CA GLU A 18 -9.90 -1.41 12.64
C GLU A 18 -9.39 -0.10 12.04
N SER A 19 -9.21 0.88 12.92
CA SER A 19 -8.82 2.28 12.69
C SER A 19 -8.05 2.52 11.39
N TYR A 20 -8.74 3.08 10.40
CA TYR A 20 -8.12 3.71 9.24
C TYR A 20 -7.38 4.97 9.72
N THR A 21 -6.13 5.13 9.30
CA THR A 21 -5.30 6.31 9.58
C THR A 21 -5.03 7.07 8.30
N LEU A 22 -4.63 8.33 8.37
CA LEU A 22 -4.26 9.07 7.16
C LEU A 22 -3.08 8.38 6.46
N ALA A 23 -3.23 8.12 5.16
CA ALA A 23 -2.19 7.50 4.37
C ALA A 23 -1.09 8.51 4.05
N VAL A 24 0.15 8.15 4.36
CA VAL A 24 1.33 8.94 3.96
C VAL A 24 1.93 8.31 2.72
N PHE A 25 2.06 9.10 1.65
CA PHE A 25 2.72 8.65 0.42
C PHE A 25 4.08 9.29 0.27
N GLY A 26 5.01 8.50 -0.27
CA GLY A 26 6.29 8.98 -0.76
C GLY A 26 6.45 8.65 -2.24
N THR A 27 7.56 9.08 -2.81
CA THR A 27 7.98 8.71 -4.15
C THR A 27 9.35 8.03 -4.09
N THR A 28 9.49 6.96 -4.85
CA THR A 28 10.80 6.34 -5.06
C THR A 28 11.69 7.25 -5.91
N ARG A 29 13.00 7.03 -5.93
CA ARG A 29 13.94 7.77 -6.80
C ARG A 29 13.60 7.69 -8.30
N ARG A 30 12.81 6.68 -8.69
CA ARG A 30 12.33 6.47 -10.08
C ARG A 30 10.94 7.08 -10.33
N GLY A 31 10.39 7.83 -9.39
CA GLY A 31 9.10 8.52 -9.52
C GLY A 31 7.87 7.68 -9.18
N PHE A 32 8.02 6.40 -8.82
CA PHE A 32 6.86 5.57 -8.45
C PHE A 32 6.36 5.90 -7.04
N GLN A 33 5.04 6.06 -6.90
CA GLN A 33 4.38 6.26 -5.60
C GLN A 33 4.52 5.02 -4.70
N MET A 34 4.72 5.27 -3.43
CA MET A 34 4.87 4.27 -2.38
C MET A 34 4.11 4.72 -1.13
N LEU A 35 3.60 3.77 -0.37
CA LEU A 35 2.94 4.03 0.91
C LEU A 35 3.97 3.91 2.03
N LEU A 36 3.93 4.86 2.96
CA LEU A 36 4.77 4.93 4.14
C LEU A 36 3.91 4.70 5.38
N HIS A 37 4.27 3.72 6.20
CA HIS A 37 3.60 3.47 7.46
C HIS A 37 4.54 2.78 8.43
N ASP A 38 4.60 3.26 9.68
CA ASP A 38 5.40 2.65 10.76
C ASP A 38 6.90 2.46 10.41
N GLY A 39 7.50 3.40 9.67
CA GLY A 39 8.89 3.27 9.20
C GLY A 39 9.12 2.19 8.13
N HIS A 40 8.05 1.56 7.65
CA HIS A 40 8.04 0.58 6.58
C HIS A 40 7.52 1.18 5.28
N ARG A 41 8.04 0.63 4.19
CA ARG A 41 7.74 1.07 2.82
C ARG A 41 6.90 0.00 2.16
N PHE A 42 5.83 0.42 1.49
CA PHE A 42 4.97 -0.47 0.75
C PHE A 42 4.85 -0.02 -0.70
N VAL A 43 4.87 -1.00 -1.60
CA VAL A 43 4.67 -0.81 -3.04
C VAL A 43 3.28 -1.29 -3.43
N ARG A 44 2.68 -0.61 -4.40
CA ARG A 44 1.36 -0.96 -4.93
C ARG A 44 1.41 -2.36 -5.55
N GLU A 45 0.56 -3.25 -5.06
CA GLU A 45 0.42 -4.60 -5.59
C GLU A 45 -0.76 -4.68 -6.56
N ARG A 46 -1.93 -4.20 -6.14
CA ARG A 46 -3.16 -4.19 -6.95
C ARG A 46 -3.98 -2.95 -6.63
N GLN A 47 -4.50 -2.29 -7.64
CA GLN A 47 -5.43 -1.18 -7.48
C GLN A 47 -6.81 -1.61 -7.98
N LYS A 48 -7.82 -1.38 -7.17
CA LYS A 48 -9.25 -1.49 -7.49
C LYS A 48 -9.85 -0.08 -7.50
N ALA A 49 -11.11 0.06 -7.92
CA ALA A 49 -11.76 1.36 -8.11
C ALA A 49 -11.64 2.29 -6.88
N ALA A 50 -11.90 1.79 -5.67
CA ALA A 50 -11.87 2.60 -4.44
C ALA A 50 -10.75 2.22 -3.46
N THR A 51 -10.03 1.13 -3.71
CA THR A 51 -9.02 0.60 -2.77
C THR A 51 -7.73 0.19 -3.48
N THR A 52 -6.60 0.40 -2.82
CA THR A 52 -5.30 -0.03 -3.30
C THR A 52 -4.69 -0.98 -2.29
N ASN A 53 -4.28 -2.16 -2.75
CA ASN A 53 -3.54 -3.15 -1.98
C ASN A 53 -2.05 -2.89 -2.12
N TRP A 54 -1.37 -2.89 -0.97
CA TRP A 54 0.04 -2.60 -0.84
C TRP A 54 0.75 -3.78 -0.19
N LYS A 55 1.96 -4.07 -0.66
CA LYS A 55 2.86 -5.07 -0.08
C LYS A 55 4.15 -4.41 0.34
N CYS A 56 4.82 -4.95 1.36
CA CYS A 56 6.12 -4.44 1.77
C CYS A 56 7.10 -4.41 0.58
N ALA A 57 7.85 -3.32 0.45
CA ALA A 57 8.87 -3.16 -0.58
C ALA A 57 9.94 -4.26 -0.55
N LEU A 58 10.16 -4.86 0.62
CA LEU A 58 11.14 -5.92 0.85
C LEU A 58 10.52 -7.32 0.78
N HIS A 59 9.27 -7.45 0.31
CA HIS A 59 8.62 -8.73 0.06
C HIS A 59 9.48 -9.64 -0.83
N SER A 60 9.99 -9.14 -1.95
CA SER A 60 10.80 -9.96 -2.87
C SER A 60 12.22 -10.23 -2.35
N LYS A 61 12.80 -9.30 -1.57
CA LYS A 61 14.19 -9.40 -1.09
C LYS A 61 14.33 -10.22 0.20
N MET A 62 13.38 -10.08 1.13
CA MET A 62 13.43 -10.67 2.47
C MET A 62 12.21 -11.53 2.80
N ARG A 63 11.40 -11.89 1.80
CA ARG A 63 10.15 -12.66 1.96
C ARG A 63 9.23 -12.06 3.03
N CYS A 64 9.25 -10.74 3.15
CA CYS A 64 8.49 -10.01 4.14
C CYS A 64 6.98 -10.12 3.86
N LYS A 65 6.20 -10.38 4.92
CA LYS A 65 4.74 -10.59 4.82
C LYS A 65 3.91 -9.32 5.06
N GLY A 66 4.52 -8.20 5.42
CA GLY A 66 3.80 -6.95 5.69
C GLY A 66 2.89 -6.51 4.53
N ARG A 67 1.62 -6.25 4.83
CA ARG A 67 0.57 -5.85 3.87
C ARG A 67 -0.25 -4.69 4.42
N ALA A 68 -0.73 -3.83 3.51
CA ALA A 68 -1.60 -2.72 3.82
C ALA A 68 -2.62 -2.49 2.71
N VAL A 69 -3.70 -1.80 3.04
CA VAL A 69 -4.73 -1.39 2.08
C VAL A 69 -4.98 0.10 2.29
N THR A 70 -5.02 0.86 1.20
CA THR A 70 -5.53 2.24 1.23
C THR A 70 -6.91 2.31 0.60
N ARG A 71 -7.71 3.26 1.06
CA ARG A 71 -9.00 3.63 0.49
C ARG A 71 -9.07 5.14 0.35
N GLU A 72 -9.67 5.60 -0.74
CA GLU A 72 -10.00 7.01 -0.91
C GLU A 72 -11.43 7.27 -0.41
N VAL A 73 -11.60 8.32 0.39
CA VAL A 73 -12.87 8.79 0.94
C VAL A 73 -12.83 10.32 0.91
N ASP A 74 -13.76 10.94 0.19
CA ASP A 74 -13.86 12.41 0.07
C ASP A 74 -12.53 13.09 -0.35
N GLY A 75 -11.82 12.50 -1.31
CA GLY A 75 -10.52 13.00 -1.80
C GLY A 75 -9.34 12.79 -0.84
N HIS A 76 -9.57 12.14 0.29
CA HIS A 76 -8.53 11.81 1.27
C HIS A 76 -8.23 10.32 1.22
N HIS A 77 -6.94 9.98 1.30
CA HIS A 77 -6.52 8.59 1.38
C HIS A 77 -6.30 8.16 2.81
N PHE A 78 -6.90 7.03 3.17
CA PHE A 78 -6.72 6.39 4.44
C PHE A 78 -6.07 5.03 4.26
N VAL A 79 -5.22 4.63 5.20
CA VAL A 79 -4.52 3.35 5.23
C VAL A 79 -4.98 2.49 6.41
N ARG A 80 -5.11 1.19 6.15
CA ARG A 80 -5.29 0.13 7.14
C ARG A 80 -4.21 -0.93 6.94
N ILE A 81 -3.54 -1.33 8.00
CA ILE A 81 -2.53 -2.40 7.95
C ILE A 81 -3.21 -3.75 8.10
N THR A 82 -3.14 -4.58 7.06
CA THR A 82 -3.73 -5.92 7.06
C THR A 82 -2.76 -6.99 7.56
N CYS A 83 -1.45 -6.76 7.49
CA CYS A 83 -0.45 -7.62 8.12
C CYS A 83 0.72 -6.78 8.62
N ARG A 84 0.94 -6.79 9.95
CA ARG A 84 2.03 -6.08 10.64
C ARG A 84 3.32 -6.90 10.75
N GLN A 85 3.35 -8.13 10.22
CA GLN A 85 4.51 -9.01 10.36
C GLN A 85 5.60 -8.65 9.36
N HIS A 86 6.70 -8.09 9.88
CA HIS A 86 7.91 -7.80 9.13
C HIS A 86 9.05 -8.73 9.56
N THR A 87 9.81 -9.23 8.58
CA THR A 87 10.99 -10.10 8.79
C THR A 87 12.29 -9.30 8.82
N HIS A 88 12.19 -7.98 9.01
CA HIS A 88 13.29 -7.04 8.89
C HIS A 88 13.00 -5.77 9.70
N PRO A 89 14.03 -4.99 10.07
CA PRO A 89 13.84 -3.72 10.75
C PRO A 89 13.19 -2.66 9.83
N PRO A 90 12.59 -1.60 10.42
CA PRO A 90 12.13 -0.44 9.67
C PRO A 90 13.28 0.13 8.85
N THR A 91 13.10 0.25 7.53
CA THR A 91 14.22 0.65 6.66
C THR A 91 14.38 2.16 6.53
N GLY A 92 13.63 2.93 7.32
CA GLY A 92 13.71 4.39 7.36
C GLY A 92 13.43 5.06 6.02
N TYR A 93 13.14 6.34 6.06
CA TYR A 93 12.89 7.18 4.88
C TYR A 93 14.21 7.76 4.30
N GLU A 94 15.36 7.12 4.52
CA GLU A 94 16.70 7.59 4.13
C GLU A 94 16.89 7.60 2.60
N GLY A 95 16.23 8.51 1.87
CA GLY A 95 16.37 8.63 0.42
C GLY A 95 15.26 9.29 -0.39
N ILE A 96 14.19 9.84 0.21
CA ILE A 96 13.30 10.74 -0.53
C ILE A 96 13.91 12.13 -0.44
N ARG A 97 14.63 12.55 -1.49
CA ARG A 97 14.90 13.97 -1.73
C ARG A 97 13.55 14.65 -1.80
N SER A 98 13.15 15.38 -0.76
CA SER A 98 12.24 16.51 -0.91
C SER A 98 12.89 17.40 -1.97
N LYS A 99 12.38 17.37 -3.20
CA LYS A 99 12.60 18.49 -4.10
C LYS A 99 11.74 19.62 -3.54
N ASN A 100 12.22 20.26 -2.47
CA ASN A 100 11.86 21.64 -2.21
C ASN A 100 12.38 22.41 -3.42
N GLY A 101 11.46 22.80 -4.29
CA GLY A 101 11.72 23.78 -5.32
C GLY A 101 11.94 25.12 -4.63
N GLU A 102 13.19 25.55 -4.58
CA GLU A 102 13.67 26.91 -4.33
C GLU A 102 15.08 26.90 -4.94
N LYS A 103 15.43 27.64 -5.99
CA LYS A 103 14.95 28.91 -6.54
C LYS A 103 15.01 28.89 -8.07
#